data_AF-A0A2V7JEN1-F1
#
_entry.id   AF-A0A2V7JEN1-F1
#
_cell.length_a   1.000
_cell.length_b   1.000
_cell.length_c   1.000
_cell.angle_alpha   90.00
_cell.angle_beta   90.00
_cell.angle_gamma   90.00
#
_symmetry.space_group_name_H-M   'P 1'
#
loop_
_entity.id
_entity.type
_entity.pdbx_description
1 polymer ?
#
loop_
_entity_poly.entity_id
_entity_poly.type
_entity_poly.pdbx_seq_one_letter_code
_entity_poly.pdbx_strand_id
1 'polypeptide(L)'
;MRRIVPLLGLLAAGAGRAPAQASSDTTVTAEGFVERTDSGGWEIMLPQPLTVAGRQVNLLTARGKVGPYSRLQDRYVRAVGRVRLAPGEAAFEVTHVQEVEPEGTGRSEIHPSFDQTAIITLSAIPDRFVWRLPDGRWSGVQPLLVYTVLNHGQSELDFMFRTNDILCVQVRPQDGGTPWQISIPAPTRNQERIVIELGGVYRQFVPLPPDAAPRPGRYTARVTLCGIADYTAETQLVVGTP
;
A
#
# COMPACT_ATOMS: atom_id res chain seq x y z
N MET A 1 6.95 -54.31 72.65
CA MET A 1 6.47 -52.92 72.85
C MET A 1 7.59 -51.95 72.43
N ARG A 2 7.45 -51.28 71.29
CA ARG A 2 8.24 -50.09 70.93
C ARG A 2 7.30 -49.17 70.15
N ARG A 3 6.90 -48.07 70.78
CA ARG A 3 6.13 -46.97 70.18
C ARG A 3 7.11 -46.12 69.35
N ILE A 4 6.77 -45.86 68.10
CA ILE A 4 7.39 -44.82 67.28
C ILE A 4 6.24 -43.96 66.74
N VAL A 5 6.36 -42.67 67.02
CA VAL A 5 5.63 -41.49 66.51
C VAL A 5 6.77 -40.48 66.22
N PRO A 6 6.72 -39.48 65.30
CA PRO A 6 5.68 -39.03 64.34
C PRO A 6 6.24 -38.78 62.90
N LEU A 7 5.41 -38.34 61.95
CA LEU A 7 5.63 -37.07 61.22
C LEU A 7 4.37 -36.71 60.39
N LEU A 8 3.69 -35.62 60.76
CA LEU A 8 2.70 -34.95 59.91
C LEU A 8 3.46 -34.12 58.87
N GLY A 9 3.31 -34.44 57.59
CA GLY A 9 3.74 -33.59 56.49
C GLY A 9 2.62 -32.62 56.09
N LEU A 10 2.86 -31.32 56.29
CA LEU A 10 2.09 -30.27 55.63
C LEU A 10 2.43 -30.27 54.12
N LEU A 11 1.44 -30.50 53.26
CA LEU A 11 1.53 -30.18 51.83
C LEU A 11 0.79 -28.87 51.58
N ALA A 12 1.59 -27.80 51.48
CA ALA A 12 1.16 -26.48 51.07
C ALA A 12 0.73 -26.47 49.59
N ALA A 13 -0.26 -25.63 49.31
CA ALA A 13 -0.94 -25.46 48.04
C ALA A 13 -0.02 -25.06 46.89
N GLY A 14 -0.16 -25.75 45.75
CA GLY A 14 0.23 -25.25 44.43
C GLY A 14 -1.00 -24.69 43.73
N ALA A 15 -1.29 -23.40 43.93
CA ALA A 15 -2.20 -22.69 43.04
C ALA A 15 -1.52 -22.61 41.66
N GLY A 16 -1.95 -23.47 40.73
CA GLY A 16 -1.50 -23.41 39.34
C GLY A 16 -1.87 -22.05 38.76
N ARG A 17 -0.87 -21.20 38.53
CA ARG A 17 -1.01 -20.03 37.67
C ARG A 17 -1.43 -20.53 36.28
N ALA A 18 -2.65 -20.22 35.87
CA ALA A 18 -3.02 -20.28 34.47
C ALA A 18 -1.97 -19.50 33.65
N PRO A 19 -1.60 -19.97 32.43
CA PRO A 19 -0.73 -19.18 31.58
C PRO A 19 -1.45 -17.86 31.32
N ALA A 20 -0.83 -16.75 31.74
CA ALA A 20 -1.28 -15.43 31.39
C ALA A 20 -1.31 -15.36 29.86
N GLN A 21 -2.52 -15.34 29.29
CA GLN A 21 -2.74 -15.14 27.87
C GLN A 21 -2.24 -13.74 27.55
N ALA A 22 -1.06 -13.65 26.95
CA ALA A 22 -0.46 -12.38 26.55
C ALA A 22 -1.45 -11.67 25.61
N SER A 23 -1.87 -10.46 25.99
CA SER A 23 -2.83 -9.67 25.24
C SER A 23 -2.33 -9.46 23.81
N SER A 24 -3.20 -9.68 22.83
CA SER A 24 -2.99 -9.43 21.41
C SER A 24 -2.95 -7.93 21.06
N ASP A 25 -2.29 -7.12 21.89
CA ASP A 25 -2.11 -5.67 21.74
C ASP A 25 -0.68 -5.42 21.24
N THR A 26 -0.48 -5.44 19.93
CA THR A 26 0.81 -5.10 19.31
C THR A 26 0.72 -3.70 18.73
N THR A 27 1.57 -2.78 19.20
CA THR A 27 1.78 -1.50 18.52
C THR A 27 2.54 -1.75 17.23
N VAL A 28 2.00 -1.27 16.12
CA VAL A 28 2.61 -1.41 14.79
C VAL A 28 2.65 -0.05 14.09
N THR A 29 3.62 0.08 13.18
CA THR A 29 3.62 1.11 12.14
C THR A 29 3.14 0.44 10.86
N ALA A 30 2.09 0.98 10.26
CA ALA A 30 1.49 0.52 9.02
C ALA A 30 1.63 1.60 7.96
N GLU A 31 2.00 1.20 6.74
CA GLU A 31 1.97 2.10 5.59
C GLU A 31 1.03 1.55 4.52
N GLY A 32 0.19 2.42 3.97
CA GLY A 32 -0.88 1.99 3.08
C GLY A 32 -1.81 3.13 2.67
N PHE A 33 -2.90 2.78 2.00
CA PHE A 33 -3.89 3.73 1.48
C PHE A 33 -5.11 3.80 2.38
N VAL A 34 -5.54 5.01 2.70
CA VAL A 34 -6.79 5.21 3.43
C VAL A 34 -7.95 5.04 2.47
N GLU A 35 -8.77 4.03 2.71
CA GLU A 35 -9.94 3.71 1.90
C GLU A 35 -11.21 3.81 2.75
N ARG A 36 -12.33 4.04 2.07
CA ARG A 36 -13.64 4.03 2.71
C ARG A 36 -14.23 2.63 2.58
N THR A 37 -14.67 2.07 3.70
CA THR A 37 -15.33 0.76 3.70
C THR A 37 -16.73 0.87 3.08
N ASP A 38 -17.28 -0.25 2.59
CA ASP A 38 -18.67 -0.33 2.10
C ASP A 38 -19.70 0.11 3.17
N SER A 39 -19.38 -0.14 4.45
CA SER A 39 -20.19 0.27 5.60
C SER A 39 -20.02 1.76 5.99
N GLY A 40 -19.23 2.52 5.23
CA GLY A 40 -18.98 3.95 5.43
C GLY A 40 -17.94 4.28 6.49
N GLY A 41 -17.23 3.28 7.01
CA GLY A 41 -16.07 3.43 7.89
C GLY A 41 -14.78 3.68 7.12
N TRP A 42 -13.64 3.57 7.81
CA TRP A 42 -12.32 3.80 7.25
C TRP A 42 -11.43 2.58 7.45
N GLU A 43 -10.61 2.29 6.46
CA GLU A 43 -9.59 1.26 6.54
C GLU A 43 -8.28 1.73 5.92
N ILE A 44 -7.20 1.01 6.23
CA ILE A 44 -5.91 1.18 5.60
C ILE A 44 -5.60 -0.10 4.81
N MET A 45 -5.65 -0.01 3.49
CA MET A 45 -5.20 -1.06 2.58
C MET A 45 -3.68 -1.09 2.57
N LEU A 46 -3.09 -2.26 2.81
CA LEU A 46 -1.66 -2.49 2.93
C LEU A 46 -1.14 -3.23 1.68
N PRO A 47 -0.42 -2.53 0.79
CA PRO A 47 0.22 -3.15 -0.38
C PRO A 47 1.23 -4.23 0.01
N GLN A 48 1.89 -4.00 1.15
CA GLN A 48 2.74 -4.95 1.81
C GLN A 48 2.05 -5.50 3.07
N PRO A 49 1.72 -6.80 3.11
CA PRO A 49 1.10 -7.44 4.27
C PRO A 49 1.88 -7.21 5.56
N LEU A 50 1.19 -6.91 6.65
CA LEU A 50 1.76 -6.96 7.99
C LEU A 50 1.54 -8.35 8.59
N THR A 51 2.56 -8.87 9.29
CA THR A 51 2.40 -10.08 10.10
C THR A 51 2.13 -9.70 11.54
N VAL A 52 0.91 -9.96 12.01
CA VAL A 52 0.49 -9.71 13.40
C VAL A 52 0.10 -11.03 14.03
N ALA A 53 0.77 -11.40 15.14
CA ALA A 53 0.57 -12.67 15.83
C ALA A 53 0.54 -13.90 14.89
N GLY A 54 1.41 -13.92 13.87
CA GLY A 54 1.50 -15.01 12.89
C GLY A 54 0.46 -14.99 11.77
N ARG A 55 -0.48 -14.02 11.78
CA ARG A 55 -1.46 -13.82 10.70
C ARG A 55 -1.01 -12.69 9.78
N GLN A 56 -1.04 -12.93 8.47
CA GLN A 56 -0.86 -11.87 7.47
C GLN A 56 -2.14 -11.04 7.34
N VAL A 57 -1.97 -9.72 7.33
CA VAL A 57 -3.04 -8.74 7.31
C VAL A 57 -2.75 -7.73 6.21
N ASN A 58 -3.69 -7.57 5.29
CA ASN A 58 -3.60 -6.64 4.15
C ASN A 58 -4.56 -5.45 4.28
N LEU A 59 -5.44 -5.49 5.29
CA LEU A 59 -6.45 -4.47 5.55
C LEU A 59 -6.53 -4.25 7.05
N LEU A 60 -6.46 -2.99 7.47
CA LEU A 60 -6.61 -2.57 8.85
C LEU A 60 -7.82 -1.66 8.99
N THR A 61 -8.86 -2.13 9.68
CA THR A 61 -10.04 -1.31 9.94
C THR A 61 -9.68 -0.24 10.95
N ALA A 62 -9.66 1.02 10.51
CA ALA A 62 -9.22 2.14 11.31
C ALA A 62 -10.26 2.50 12.38
N ARG A 63 -9.83 2.54 13.63
CA ARG A 63 -10.65 2.88 14.82
C ARG A 63 -9.99 4.02 15.58
N GLY A 64 -10.79 4.82 16.28
CA GLY A 64 -10.33 5.89 17.17
C GLY A 64 -10.62 7.30 16.67
N LYS A 65 -10.19 8.29 17.45
CA LYS A 65 -10.29 9.72 17.11
C LYS A 65 -9.03 10.15 16.39
N VAL A 66 -9.00 9.95 15.10
CA VAL A 66 -8.00 10.58 14.24
C VAL A 66 -8.72 11.63 13.42
N GLY A 67 -8.04 12.73 13.07
CA GLY A 67 -8.61 13.81 12.26
C GLY A 67 -9.31 13.27 11.00
N PRO A 68 -10.08 14.09 10.28
CA PRO A 68 -11.04 13.59 9.30
C PRO A 68 -10.32 12.77 8.23
N TYR A 69 -10.38 11.43 8.36
CA TYR A 69 -9.87 10.46 7.38
C TYR A 69 -10.41 10.73 5.98
N SER A 70 -11.53 11.46 5.87
CA SER A 70 -12.06 11.99 4.61
C SER A 70 -11.08 12.88 3.85
N ARG A 71 -10.18 13.61 4.52
CA ARG A 71 -9.11 14.38 3.85
C ARG A 71 -7.95 13.50 3.39
N LEU A 72 -7.83 12.32 3.97
CA LEU A 72 -6.79 11.34 3.67
C LEU A 72 -7.28 10.26 2.72
N GLN A 73 -8.54 10.27 2.29
CA GLN A 73 -9.06 9.30 1.33
C GLN A 73 -8.15 9.24 0.09
N ASP A 74 -7.80 8.01 -0.30
CA ASP A 74 -6.92 7.68 -1.43
C ASP A 74 -5.49 8.26 -1.29
N ARG A 75 -5.08 8.64 -0.07
CA ARG A 75 -3.71 9.08 0.26
C ARG A 75 -2.90 7.94 0.85
N TYR A 76 -1.60 7.92 0.50
CA TYR A 76 -0.64 7.05 1.15
C TYR A 76 -0.26 7.63 2.51
N VAL A 77 -0.43 6.83 3.56
CA VAL A 77 -0.21 7.27 4.93
C VAL A 77 0.74 6.33 5.66
N ARG A 78 1.46 6.92 6.61
CA ARG A 78 2.09 6.17 7.71
C ARG A 78 1.22 6.34 8.94
N ALA A 79 0.71 5.22 9.44
CA ALA A 79 -0.14 5.17 10.62
C ALA A 79 0.53 4.35 11.73
N VAL A 80 0.44 4.85 12.96
CA VAL A 80 0.92 4.15 14.16
C VAL A 80 -0.27 3.90 15.05
N GLY A 81 -0.38 2.68 15.59
CA GLY A 81 -1.48 2.31 16.46
C GLY A 81 -1.37 0.89 16.99
N ARG A 82 -2.39 0.45 17.72
CA ARG A 82 -2.48 -0.92 18.25
C ARG A 82 -3.40 -1.76 17.38
N VAL A 83 -2.93 -2.93 16.93
CA VAL A 83 -3.75 -3.88 16.17
C VAL A 83 -4.33 -4.92 17.09
N ARG A 84 -5.64 -5.15 16.98
CA ARG A 84 -6.36 -6.25 17.61
C ARG A 84 -6.97 -7.14 16.55
N LEU A 85 -6.69 -8.43 16.66
CA LEU A 85 -7.17 -9.42 15.70
C LEU A 85 -8.50 -10.01 16.18
N ALA A 86 -9.50 -9.97 15.30
CA ALA A 86 -10.75 -10.70 15.45
C ALA A 86 -10.93 -11.67 14.25
N PRO A 87 -11.85 -12.64 14.31
CA PRO A 87 -12.20 -13.45 13.15
C PRO A 87 -12.63 -12.56 11.97
N GLY A 88 -11.91 -12.62 10.86
CA GLY A 88 -12.21 -11.83 9.66
C GLY A 88 -11.86 -10.33 9.69
N GLU A 89 -11.42 -9.79 10.84
CA GLU A 89 -11.10 -8.37 10.98
C GLU A 89 -9.77 -8.15 11.70
N ALA A 90 -9.03 -7.12 11.30
CA ALA A 90 -7.90 -6.57 12.05
C ALA A 90 -8.21 -5.12 12.42
N ALA A 91 -8.74 -4.92 13.62
CA ALA A 91 -9.07 -3.60 14.13
C ALA A 91 -7.78 -2.85 14.50
N PHE A 92 -7.66 -1.60 14.06
CA PHE A 92 -6.49 -0.79 14.26
C PHE A 92 -6.83 0.48 15.03
N GLU A 93 -6.50 0.51 16.32
CA GLU A 93 -6.63 1.69 17.16
C GLU A 93 -5.51 2.68 16.83
N VAL A 94 -5.79 3.57 15.87
CA VAL A 94 -4.81 4.51 15.34
C VAL A 94 -4.56 5.62 16.35
N THR A 95 -3.29 5.80 16.71
CA THR A 95 -2.82 6.86 17.61
C THR A 95 -2.24 8.05 16.85
N HIS A 96 -1.64 7.80 15.68
CA HIS A 96 -1.07 8.84 14.80
C HIS A 96 -1.24 8.42 13.35
N VAL A 97 -1.55 9.39 12.48
CA VAL A 97 -1.58 9.18 11.03
C VAL A 97 -1.05 10.43 10.35
N GLN A 98 -0.26 10.24 9.31
CA GLN A 98 0.24 11.31 8.47
C GLN A 98 0.31 10.85 7.02
N GLU A 99 -0.07 11.72 6.08
CA GLU A 99 0.26 11.53 4.68
C GLU A 99 1.79 11.55 4.52
N VAL A 100 2.31 10.61 3.76
CA VAL A 100 3.73 10.53 3.44
C VAL A 100 3.90 10.25 1.96
N GLU A 101 4.98 10.77 1.38
CA GLU A 101 5.37 10.36 0.03
C GLU A 101 6.05 8.99 0.11
N PRO A 102 5.66 8.01 -0.73
CA PRO A 102 6.34 6.72 -0.78
C PRO A 102 7.82 6.88 -1.14
N GLU A 103 8.67 6.02 -0.57
CA GLU A 103 10.08 5.98 -0.94
C GLU A 103 10.27 5.64 -2.42
N GLY A 104 11.30 6.22 -3.05
CA GLY A 104 11.59 5.98 -4.46
C GLY A 104 10.61 6.65 -5.45
N THR A 105 9.72 7.52 -4.97
CA THR A 105 8.80 8.29 -5.84
C THR A 105 9.60 9.09 -6.87
N GLY A 106 9.36 8.79 -8.14
CA GLY A 106 9.85 9.60 -9.25
C GLY A 106 8.94 10.80 -9.45
N ARG A 107 9.55 11.93 -9.80
CA ARG A 107 8.85 13.21 -10.00
C ARG A 107 9.34 13.88 -11.28
N SER A 108 8.39 14.39 -12.05
CA SER A 108 8.63 15.26 -13.19
C SER A 108 7.74 16.49 -13.06
N GLU A 109 8.24 17.64 -13.48
CA GLU A 109 7.47 18.86 -13.56
C GLU A 109 7.55 19.38 -14.99
N ILE A 110 6.38 19.64 -15.59
CA ILE A 110 6.27 20.10 -16.96
C ILE A 110 5.43 21.38 -17.03
N HIS A 111 5.70 22.16 -18.07
CA HIS A 111 5.05 23.43 -18.34
C HIS A 111 4.50 23.40 -19.77
N PRO A 112 3.32 22.81 -19.99
CA PRO A 112 2.77 22.64 -21.34
C PRO A 112 2.45 23.98 -22.03
N SER A 113 2.15 25.01 -21.24
CA SER A 113 1.91 26.38 -21.69
C SER A 113 2.40 27.38 -20.61
N PHE A 114 2.21 28.68 -20.86
CA PHE A 114 2.57 29.73 -19.89
C PHE A 114 1.75 29.67 -18.60
N ASP A 115 0.50 29.23 -18.66
CA ASP A 115 -0.45 29.16 -17.56
C ASP A 115 -0.68 27.74 -17.03
N GLN A 116 -0.15 26.71 -17.70
CA GLN A 116 -0.24 25.33 -17.26
C GLN A 116 1.06 24.87 -16.61
N THR A 117 0.94 24.20 -15.47
CA THR A 117 2.04 23.53 -14.80
C THR A 117 1.52 22.24 -14.21
N ALA A 118 2.19 21.14 -14.51
CA ALA A 118 1.80 19.83 -14.02
C ALA A 118 2.97 19.16 -13.30
N ILE A 119 2.71 18.66 -12.10
CA ILE A 119 3.62 17.80 -11.37
C ILE A 119 3.14 16.37 -11.55
N ILE A 120 3.97 15.55 -12.19
CA ILE A 120 3.70 14.13 -12.40
C ILE A 120 4.56 13.32 -11.43
N THR A 121 3.94 12.43 -10.68
CA THR A 121 4.66 11.50 -9.80
C THR A 121 4.32 10.06 -10.13
N LEU A 122 5.31 9.18 -9.91
CA LEU A 122 5.13 7.74 -9.97
C LEU A 122 5.82 7.08 -8.78
N SER A 123 5.07 6.29 -8.03
CA SER A 123 5.60 5.52 -6.89
C SER A 123 5.34 4.04 -7.11
N ALA A 124 6.29 3.17 -6.76
CA ALA A 124 6.09 1.72 -6.65
C ALA A 124 5.98 1.37 -5.16
N ILE A 125 4.93 0.64 -4.77
CA ILE A 125 4.62 0.40 -3.36
C ILE A 125 4.23 -1.07 -3.14
N PRO A 126 4.97 -1.81 -2.30
CA PRO A 126 6.33 -1.47 -1.87
C PRO A 126 7.28 -1.38 -3.07
N ASP A 127 8.33 -0.57 -2.97
CA ASP A 127 9.39 -0.47 -3.99
C ASP A 127 10.34 -1.68 -3.94
N ARG A 128 10.29 -2.47 -2.85
CA ARG A 128 11.04 -3.70 -2.68
C ARG A 128 10.15 -4.80 -2.12
N PHE A 129 10.13 -5.95 -2.80
CA PHE A 129 9.31 -7.08 -2.39
C PHE A 129 9.85 -8.41 -2.87
N VAL A 130 9.29 -9.49 -2.35
CA VAL A 130 9.52 -10.86 -2.81
C VAL A 130 8.17 -11.48 -3.15
N TRP A 131 8.06 -12.18 -4.28
CA TRP A 131 6.82 -12.87 -4.64
C TRP A 131 6.58 -14.11 -3.77
N ARG A 132 7.66 -14.81 -3.43
CA ARG A 132 7.63 -16.01 -2.63
C ARG A 132 8.59 -15.90 -1.44
N LEU A 133 8.22 -16.57 -0.36
CA LEU A 133 9.01 -16.71 0.86
C LEU A 133 10.02 -17.87 0.70
N PRO A 134 11.01 -18.01 1.61
CA PRO A 134 12.02 -19.08 1.52
C PRO A 134 11.44 -20.50 1.47
N ASP A 135 10.27 -20.70 2.06
CA ASP A 135 9.53 -21.97 2.09
C ASP A 135 8.70 -22.23 0.81
N GLY A 136 8.79 -21.34 -0.18
CA GLY A 136 8.11 -21.45 -1.47
C GLY A 136 6.65 -20.95 -1.47
N ARG A 137 6.11 -20.53 -0.32
CA ARG A 137 4.76 -19.94 -0.23
C ARG A 137 4.73 -18.54 -0.83
N TRP A 138 3.55 -18.10 -1.29
CA TRP A 138 3.32 -16.70 -1.67
C TRP A 138 3.49 -15.78 -0.47
N SER A 139 4.18 -14.65 -0.67
CA SER A 139 4.36 -13.63 0.37
C SER A 139 3.09 -12.86 0.67
N GLY A 140 2.11 -12.88 -0.24
CA GLY A 140 0.87 -12.10 -0.16
C GLY A 140 1.02 -10.64 -0.57
N VAL A 141 2.21 -10.21 -1.00
CA VAL A 141 2.46 -8.84 -1.47
C VAL A 141 1.65 -8.53 -2.72
N GLN A 142 1.12 -7.31 -2.76
CA GLN A 142 0.38 -6.77 -3.90
C GLN A 142 1.02 -5.44 -4.30
N PRO A 143 2.16 -5.48 -5.01
CA PRO A 143 2.85 -4.26 -5.41
C PRO A 143 1.96 -3.48 -6.38
N LEU A 144 1.96 -2.16 -6.24
CA LEU A 144 1.19 -1.27 -7.10
C LEU A 144 2.03 -0.07 -7.52
N LEU A 145 1.69 0.46 -8.69
CA LEU A 145 2.14 1.76 -9.15
C LEU A 145 1.07 2.80 -8.81
N VAL A 146 1.49 3.91 -8.21
CA VAL A 146 0.64 5.10 -8.02
C VAL A 146 1.11 6.17 -8.96
N TYR A 147 0.33 6.40 -10.02
CA TYR A 147 0.57 7.49 -10.96
C TYR A 147 -0.31 8.67 -10.58
N THR A 148 0.29 9.86 -10.43
CA THR A 148 -0.42 11.08 -10.06
C THR A 148 -0.05 12.21 -11.02
N VAL A 149 -1.04 12.98 -11.46
CA VAL A 149 -0.88 14.27 -12.13
C VAL A 149 -1.56 15.32 -11.26
N LEU A 150 -0.76 16.23 -10.70
CA LEU A 150 -1.23 17.40 -9.96
C LEU A 150 -1.21 18.61 -10.89
N ASN A 151 -2.36 19.26 -11.05
CA ASN A 151 -2.42 20.56 -11.70
C ASN A 151 -1.96 21.64 -10.72
N HIS A 152 -0.78 22.20 -10.99
CA HIS A 152 -0.15 23.27 -10.22
C HIS A 152 -0.11 24.61 -11.01
N GLY A 153 -0.79 24.65 -12.18
CA GLY A 153 -0.90 25.82 -13.04
C GLY A 153 -1.94 26.83 -12.54
N GLN A 154 -2.43 27.65 -13.47
CA GLN A 154 -3.49 28.64 -13.29
C GLN A 154 -4.70 28.39 -14.21
N SER A 155 -4.65 27.35 -15.05
CA SER A 155 -5.74 26.87 -15.89
C SER A 155 -5.94 25.36 -15.77
N GLU A 156 -7.07 24.85 -16.25
CA GLU A 156 -7.34 23.41 -16.28
C GLU A 156 -6.39 22.67 -17.22
N LEU A 157 -6.10 21.40 -16.88
CA LEU A 157 -5.46 20.47 -17.81
C LEU A 157 -6.55 19.63 -18.45
N ASP A 158 -6.66 19.70 -19.77
CA ASP A 158 -7.67 18.99 -20.55
C ASP A 158 -7.01 18.02 -21.54
N PHE A 159 -7.29 16.73 -21.35
CA PHE A 159 -6.74 15.66 -22.15
C PHE A 159 -7.82 15.00 -22.97
N MET A 160 -7.61 14.91 -24.28
CA MET A 160 -8.44 14.12 -25.18
C MET A 160 -7.67 12.89 -25.68
N PHE A 161 -8.23 11.71 -25.46
CA PHE A 161 -7.66 10.43 -25.86
C PHE A 161 -8.33 9.91 -27.14
N ARG A 162 -7.54 9.29 -28.01
CA ARG A 162 -8.05 8.71 -29.28
C ARG A 162 -8.73 7.35 -29.09
N THR A 163 -8.45 6.70 -27.98
CA THR A 163 -8.99 5.39 -27.59
C THR A 163 -9.44 5.49 -26.14
N ASN A 164 -10.11 4.46 -25.63
CA ASN A 164 -10.47 4.38 -24.22
C ASN A 164 -9.27 4.06 -23.31
N ASP A 165 -8.07 3.85 -23.87
CA ASP A 165 -6.84 3.57 -23.13
C ASP A 165 -6.18 4.89 -22.70
N ILE A 166 -6.14 5.12 -21.39
CA ILE A 166 -5.70 6.41 -20.83
C ILE A 166 -4.29 6.35 -20.24
N LEU A 167 -3.88 5.21 -19.67
CA LEU A 167 -2.53 5.02 -19.13
C LEU A 167 -1.79 3.91 -19.86
N CYS A 168 -0.56 4.21 -20.22
CA CYS A 168 0.35 3.28 -20.85
C CYS A 168 1.45 2.97 -19.85
N VAL A 169 1.53 1.72 -19.43
CA VAL A 169 2.42 1.26 -18.36
C VAL A 169 3.46 0.32 -18.94
N GLN A 170 4.70 0.51 -18.52
CA GLN A 170 5.82 -0.34 -18.89
C GLN A 170 6.64 -0.69 -17.64
N VAL A 171 6.98 -1.96 -17.47
CA VAL A 171 7.94 -2.41 -16.45
C VAL A 171 9.09 -3.11 -17.18
N ARG A 172 10.29 -2.55 -17.07
CA ARG A 172 11.48 -3.00 -17.80
C ARG A 172 12.56 -3.49 -16.84
N PRO A 173 13.10 -4.71 -17.03
CA PRO A 173 14.28 -5.16 -16.31
C PRO A 173 15.49 -4.26 -16.62
N GLN A 174 16.27 -3.89 -15.60
CA GLN A 174 17.46 -3.06 -15.80
C GLN A 174 18.62 -3.80 -16.47
N ASP A 175 18.71 -5.11 -16.26
CA ASP A 175 19.71 -6.01 -16.85
C ASP A 175 19.42 -6.37 -18.33
N GLY A 176 18.33 -5.83 -18.88
CA GLY A 176 17.90 -6.09 -20.24
C GLY A 176 16.86 -7.21 -20.33
N GLY A 177 16.08 -7.17 -21.41
CA GLY A 177 14.99 -8.11 -21.64
C GLY A 177 13.75 -7.41 -22.17
N THR A 178 12.74 -8.22 -22.51
CA THR A 178 11.46 -7.72 -23.00
C THR A 178 10.72 -7.00 -21.87
N PRO A 179 10.31 -5.74 -22.04
CA PRO A 179 9.51 -5.06 -21.06
C PRO A 179 8.11 -5.67 -21.00
N TRP A 180 7.55 -5.77 -19.80
CA TRP A 180 6.12 -5.98 -19.63
C TRP A 180 5.39 -4.67 -19.90
N GLN A 181 4.26 -4.73 -20.59
CA GLN A 181 3.49 -3.57 -21.01
C GLN A 181 2.00 -3.84 -20.93
N ILE A 182 1.24 -2.82 -20.53
CA ILE A 182 -0.23 -2.84 -20.54
C ILE A 182 -0.76 -1.44 -20.80
N SER A 183 -1.95 -1.34 -21.38
CA SER A 183 -2.76 -0.14 -21.38
C SER A 183 -3.92 -0.28 -20.40
N ILE A 184 -4.18 0.77 -19.61
CA ILE A 184 -5.27 0.82 -18.65
C ILE A 184 -6.38 1.68 -19.24
N PRO A 185 -7.60 1.14 -19.39
CA PRO A 185 -8.73 1.89 -19.90
C PRO A 185 -9.27 2.88 -18.87
N ALA A 186 -10.04 3.87 -19.32
CA ALA A 186 -10.79 4.72 -18.42
C ALA A 186 -11.76 3.92 -17.52
N PRO A 187 -11.92 4.28 -16.23
CA PRO A 187 -12.75 3.55 -15.28
C PRO A 187 -14.20 3.37 -15.74
N THR A 188 -14.73 4.38 -16.45
CA THR A 188 -16.02 4.32 -17.12
C THR A 188 -15.81 4.28 -18.63
N ARG A 189 -16.44 3.32 -19.31
CA ARG A 189 -16.51 3.29 -20.78
C ARG A 189 -17.10 4.62 -21.25
N ASN A 190 -16.38 5.35 -22.12
CA ASN A 190 -16.72 6.67 -22.69
C ASN A 190 -16.03 7.89 -22.05
N GLN A 191 -15.03 7.71 -21.18
CA GLN A 191 -14.13 8.81 -20.80
C GLN A 191 -12.96 8.92 -21.78
N GLU A 192 -13.22 9.48 -22.96
CA GLU A 192 -12.18 9.92 -23.90
C GLU A 192 -11.58 11.28 -23.50
N ARG A 193 -12.09 11.89 -22.41
CA ARG A 193 -11.65 13.18 -21.91
C ARG A 193 -11.38 13.13 -20.41
N ILE A 194 -10.22 13.63 -20.00
CA ILE A 194 -9.86 13.84 -18.60
C ILE A 194 -9.63 15.33 -18.40
N VAL A 195 -10.36 15.94 -17.46
CA VAL A 195 -10.16 17.33 -17.06
C VAL A 195 -9.65 17.36 -15.62
N ILE A 196 -8.52 18.02 -15.40
CA ILE A 196 -7.94 18.25 -14.08
C ILE A 196 -8.06 19.74 -13.78
N GLU A 197 -9.01 20.08 -12.90
CA GLU A 197 -9.24 21.44 -12.44
C GLU A 197 -8.01 22.03 -11.73
N LEU A 198 -8.05 23.34 -11.47
CA LEU A 198 -7.01 24.06 -10.74
C LEU A 198 -6.77 23.47 -9.35
N GLY A 199 -5.51 23.10 -9.03
CA GLY A 199 -5.19 22.41 -7.78
C GLY A 199 -5.74 20.98 -7.70
N GLY A 200 -6.41 20.52 -8.75
CA GLY A 200 -6.97 19.19 -8.89
C GLY A 200 -5.87 18.14 -9.05
N VAL A 201 -6.24 16.90 -8.72
CA VAL A 201 -5.35 15.75 -8.78
C VAL A 201 -6.04 14.63 -9.55
N TYR A 202 -5.38 14.13 -10.56
CA TYR A 202 -5.70 12.85 -11.17
C TYR A 202 -4.76 11.78 -10.59
N ARG A 203 -5.31 10.69 -10.08
CA ARG A 203 -4.55 9.58 -9.50
C ARG A 203 -5.08 8.26 -10.01
N GLN A 204 -4.17 7.33 -10.30
CA GLN A 204 -4.51 5.96 -10.65
C GLN A 204 -3.61 4.98 -9.90
N PHE A 205 -4.21 3.87 -9.53
CA PHE A 205 -3.57 2.73 -8.90
C PHE A 205 -3.48 1.60 -9.93
N VAL A 206 -2.27 1.12 -10.21
CA VAL A 206 -2.04 0.02 -11.15
C VAL A 206 -1.41 -1.14 -10.39
N PRO A 207 -2.18 -2.17 -10.03
CA PRO A 207 -1.64 -3.39 -9.45
C PRO A 207 -0.65 -4.03 -10.42
N LEU A 208 0.52 -4.41 -9.92
CA LEU A 208 1.51 -5.13 -10.70
C LEU A 208 1.32 -6.65 -10.50
N PRO A 209 1.02 -7.40 -11.56
CA PRO A 209 0.95 -8.85 -11.49
C PRO A 209 2.36 -9.48 -11.47
N PRO A 210 2.49 -10.76 -11.06
CA PRO A 210 3.79 -11.43 -11.01
C PRO A 210 4.58 -11.45 -12.32
N ASP A 211 3.91 -11.51 -13.47
CA ASP A 211 4.52 -11.50 -14.79
C ASP A 211 5.09 -10.13 -15.20
N ALA A 212 4.73 -9.03 -14.51
CA ALA A 212 5.31 -7.72 -14.76
C ALA A 212 6.77 -7.61 -14.30
N ALA A 213 7.13 -8.35 -13.24
CA ALA A 213 8.49 -8.41 -12.71
C ALA A 213 8.77 -9.84 -12.18
N PRO A 214 8.94 -10.83 -13.06
CA PRO A 214 8.84 -12.24 -12.69
C PRO A 214 10.10 -12.80 -12.00
N ARG A 215 11.24 -12.14 -12.17
CA ARG A 215 12.55 -12.62 -11.68
C ARG A 215 13.13 -11.65 -10.65
N PRO A 216 13.91 -12.13 -9.67
CA PRO A 216 14.69 -11.26 -8.79
C PRO A 216 15.57 -10.31 -9.60
N GLY A 217 15.62 -9.04 -9.23
CA GLY A 217 16.34 -8.01 -9.97
C GLY A 217 15.79 -6.61 -9.77
N ARG A 218 16.40 -5.63 -10.44
CA ARG A 218 15.95 -4.23 -10.47
C ARG A 218 15.16 -3.97 -11.75
N TYR A 219 14.10 -3.22 -11.62
CA TYR A 219 13.21 -2.85 -12.72
C TYR A 219 12.92 -1.36 -12.68
N THR A 220 12.81 -0.76 -13.86
CA THR A 220 12.24 0.59 -14.02
C THR A 220 10.78 0.45 -14.43
N ALA A 221 9.88 1.02 -13.65
CA ALA A 221 8.50 1.22 -14.04
C ALA A 221 8.36 2.60 -14.67
N ARG A 222 7.65 2.69 -15.79
CA ARG A 222 7.32 3.92 -16.52
C ARG A 222 5.83 3.96 -16.74
N VAL A 223 5.22 5.09 -16.44
CA VAL A 223 3.80 5.34 -16.72
C VAL A 223 3.67 6.66 -17.46
N THR A 224 2.83 6.67 -18.48
CA THR A 224 2.51 7.86 -19.28
C THR A 224 1.02 7.92 -19.57
N LEU A 225 0.49 9.12 -19.79
CA LEU A 225 -0.80 9.27 -20.46
C LEU A 225 -0.66 8.78 -21.91
N CYS A 226 -1.48 7.81 -22.32
CA CYS A 226 -1.35 7.20 -23.64
C CYS A 226 -1.47 8.25 -24.76
N GLY A 227 -0.45 8.34 -25.61
CA GLY A 227 -0.40 9.30 -26.72
C GLY A 227 0.04 10.72 -26.33
N ILE A 228 0.38 10.99 -25.07
CA ILE A 228 0.78 12.31 -24.56
C ILE A 228 2.12 12.20 -23.82
N ALA A 229 3.21 12.19 -24.60
CA ALA A 229 4.53 11.76 -24.12
C ALA A 229 5.10 12.56 -22.94
N ASP A 230 4.78 13.85 -22.82
CA ASP A 230 5.33 14.72 -21.78
C ASP A 230 4.81 14.39 -20.38
N TYR A 231 3.65 13.74 -20.28
CA TYR A 231 3.04 13.32 -19.02
C TYR A 231 3.58 11.97 -18.56
N THR A 232 4.90 11.83 -18.54
CA THR A 232 5.59 10.60 -18.15
C THR A 232 6.24 10.74 -16.77
N ALA A 233 6.19 9.68 -15.97
CA ALA A 233 7.06 9.52 -14.81
C ALA A 233 7.63 8.10 -14.75
N GLU A 234 8.79 7.97 -14.12
CA GLU A 234 9.50 6.71 -13.94
C GLU A 234 9.86 6.50 -12.46
N THR A 235 9.83 5.27 -11.98
CA THR A 235 10.27 4.88 -10.65
C THR A 235 11.02 3.55 -10.71
N GLN A 236 11.68 3.20 -9.62
CA GLN A 236 12.44 1.96 -9.50
C GLN A 236 11.72 0.99 -8.57
N LEU A 237 11.78 -0.30 -8.90
CA LEU A 237 11.35 -1.37 -8.01
C LEU A 237 12.34 -2.54 -8.02
N VAL A 238 12.38 -3.27 -6.91
CA VAL A 238 13.32 -4.36 -6.68
C VAL A 238 12.57 -5.62 -6.26
N VAL A 239 12.70 -6.66 -7.08
CA VAL A 239 12.25 -8.00 -6.72
C VAL A 239 13.42 -8.72 -6.04
N GLY A 240 13.24 -9.08 -4.78
CA GLY A 240 14.23 -9.82 -3.99
C GLY A 240 14.21 -11.31 -4.32
N THR A 241 15.21 -12.03 -3.81
CA THR A 241 15.20 -13.49 -3.76
C THR A 241 14.28 -13.97 -2.64
N PRO A 242 13.62 -15.13 -2.80
CA PRO A 242 12.95 -15.82 -1.71
C PRO A 242 13.88 -16.08 -0.53
#